data_AF-A0A2K4IN41-F1
#
_entry.id   AF-A0A2K4IN41-F1
#
_cell.length_a   1.000
_cell.length_b   1.000
_cell.length_c   1.000
_cell.angle_alpha   90.00
_cell.angle_beta   90.00
_cell.angle_gamma   90.00
#
_symmetry.space_group_name_H-M   'P 1'
#
loop_
_entity.id
_entity.type
_entity.pdbx_description
1 polymer ?
#
loop_
_entity_poly.entity_id
_entity_poly.type
_entity_poly.pdbx_seq_one_letter_code
_entity_poly.pdbx_strand_id
1 'polypeptide(L)'
;MCFRIDAYADEMRRLVAVDPLRAVEYERTAAEAQAFKDAGYPEDAVPRTVAAWAIMGRTAEEAADGILTEAAKYAEVLYLVRERRLEAKELIRRKLAAGEIDEARQVVDDAIKAIQTAVSGSRSSEDL
;
A
#
# COMPACT_ATOMS: atom_id res chain seq x y z
N MET A 1 -15.50 13.06 14.10
CA MET A 1 -15.71 11.88 13.22
C MET A 1 -14.61 11.76 12.18
N CYS A 2 -14.49 12.69 11.22
CA CYS A 2 -13.44 12.65 10.19
C CYS A 2 -12.00 12.51 10.74
N PHE A 3 -11.66 13.22 11.81
CA PHE A 3 -10.36 13.09 12.48
C PHE A 3 -10.05 11.66 12.93
N ARG A 4 -11.05 10.90 13.42
CA ARG A 4 -10.86 9.49 13.83
C ARG A 4 -10.46 8.62 12.63
N ILE A 5 -11.07 8.84 11.48
CA ILE A 5 -10.76 8.11 10.25
C ILE A 5 -9.38 8.51 9.72
N ASP A 6 -9.07 9.81 9.71
CA ASP A 6 -7.73 10.28 9.30
C ASP A 6 -6.63 9.67 10.19
N ALA A 7 -6.80 9.73 11.52
CA ALA A 7 -5.83 9.15 12.47
C ALA A 7 -5.67 7.63 12.29
N TYR A 8 -6.77 6.88 12.12
CA TYR A 8 -6.72 5.43 11.91
C TYR A 8 -6.09 5.06 10.57
N ALA A 9 -6.40 5.80 9.50
CA ALA A 9 -5.76 5.61 8.21
C ALA A 9 -4.24 5.86 8.27
N ASP A 10 -3.80 6.86 9.03
CA ASP A 10 -2.37 7.16 9.22
C ASP A 10 -1.66 6.07 10.03
N GLU A 11 -2.34 5.52 11.05
CA GLU A 11 -1.85 4.35 11.79
C GLU A 11 -1.68 3.13 10.87
N MET A 12 -2.69 2.84 10.06
CA MET A 12 -2.65 1.71 9.14
C MET A 12 -1.56 1.87 8.07
N ARG A 13 -1.34 3.08 7.53
CA ARG A 13 -0.21 3.33 6.60
C ARG A 13 1.15 3.07 7.26
N ARG A 14 1.32 3.43 8.54
CA ARG A 14 2.54 3.12 9.28
C ARG A 14 2.76 1.63 9.45
N LEU A 15 1.69 0.83 9.62
CA LEU A 15 1.82 -0.63 9.69
C LEU A 15 2.25 -1.26 8.35
N VAL A 16 1.80 -0.69 7.22
CA VAL A 16 2.17 -1.18 5.88
C VAL A 16 3.62 -0.79 5.54
N ALA A 17 4.02 0.47 5.77
CA ALA A 17 5.37 0.95 5.44
C ALA A 17 6.44 0.58 6.48
N VAL A 18 6.03 0.35 7.75
CA VAL A 18 6.85 0.32 8.98
C VAL A 18 7.56 1.64 9.26
N ASP A 19 8.37 2.16 8.33
CA ASP A 19 9.03 3.45 8.46
C ASP A 19 9.17 4.20 7.11
N PRO A 20 9.35 5.53 7.13
CA PRO A 20 9.41 6.33 5.90
C PRO A 20 10.62 6.04 4.99
N LEU A 21 11.77 5.64 5.55
CA LEU A 21 12.95 5.35 4.73
C LEU A 21 12.77 4.05 3.96
N ARG A 22 12.13 3.04 4.58
CA ARG A 22 11.78 1.79 3.90
C ARG A 22 10.78 2.00 2.75
N ALA A 23 9.82 2.92 2.91
CA ALA A 23 8.93 3.30 1.82
C ALA A 23 9.67 3.90 0.61
N VAL A 24 10.66 4.77 0.88
CA VAL A 24 11.52 5.35 -0.18
C VAL A 24 12.39 4.29 -0.84
N GLU A 25 12.92 3.34 -0.06
CA GLU A 25 13.70 2.21 -0.58
C GLU A 25 12.86 1.32 -1.51
N TYR A 26 11.61 1.03 -1.14
CA TYR A 26 10.69 0.24 -1.96
C TYR A 26 10.31 0.96 -3.25
N GLU A 27 10.01 2.25 -3.18
CA GLU A 27 9.71 3.07 -4.36
C GLU A 27 10.89 3.09 -5.33
N ARG A 28 12.11 3.31 -4.81
CA ARG A 28 13.33 3.29 -5.62
C ARG A 28 13.58 1.91 -6.23
N THR A 29 13.41 0.86 -5.46
CA THR A 29 13.61 -0.53 -5.91
C THR A 29 12.62 -0.89 -7.02
N ALA A 30 11.35 -0.50 -6.89
CA ALA A 30 10.35 -0.68 -7.93
C ALA A 30 10.69 0.09 -9.21
N ALA A 31 11.15 1.34 -9.10
CA ALA A 31 11.56 2.13 -10.26
C ALA A 31 12.77 1.53 -10.99
N GLU A 32 13.79 1.07 -10.23
CA GLU A 32 14.97 0.41 -10.80
C GLU A 32 14.61 -0.93 -11.46
N ALA A 33 13.72 -1.73 -10.85
CA ALA A 33 13.22 -2.98 -11.44
C ALA A 33 12.40 -2.75 -12.71
N GLN A 34 11.54 -1.72 -12.73
CA GLN A 34 10.76 -1.39 -13.91
C GLN A 34 11.67 -0.97 -15.07
N ALA A 35 12.67 -0.12 -14.80
CA ALA A 35 13.63 0.28 -15.82
C ALA A 35 14.45 -0.91 -16.36
N PHE A 36 14.82 -1.86 -15.50
CA PHE A 36 15.49 -3.09 -15.90
C PHE A 36 14.61 -3.98 -16.79
N LYS A 37 13.33 -4.13 -16.42
CA LYS A 37 12.32 -4.83 -17.22
C LYS A 37 12.08 -4.16 -18.57
N ASP A 38 11.93 -2.84 -18.60
CA ASP A 38 11.70 -2.06 -19.83
C ASP A 38 12.90 -2.15 -20.79
N ALA A 39 14.11 -2.34 -20.26
CA ALA A 39 15.33 -2.58 -21.05
C ALA A 39 15.47 -4.03 -21.55
N GLY A 40 14.54 -4.93 -21.22
CA GLY A 40 14.59 -6.34 -21.63
C GLY A 40 15.53 -7.20 -20.78
N TYR A 41 15.75 -6.84 -19.51
CA TYR A 41 16.54 -7.60 -18.54
C TYR A 41 18.02 -7.84 -18.94
N PRO A 42 18.82 -6.80 -19.24
CA PRO A 42 20.21 -6.96 -19.66
C PRO A 42 21.12 -7.57 -18.58
N GLU A 43 21.74 -8.72 -18.87
CA GLU A 43 22.60 -9.44 -17.92
C GLU A 43 23.82 -8.64 -17.44
N ASP A 44 24.35 -7.73 -18.25
CA ASP A 44 25.53 -6.92 -17.97
C ASP A 44 25.22 -5.61 -17.20
N ALA A 45 23.94 -5.32 -16.97
CA ALA A 45 23.47 -4.07 -16.37
C ALA A 45 22.37 -4.28 -15.31
N VAL A 46 22.49 -5.31 -14.47
CA VAL A 46 21.55 -5.57 -13.37
C VAL A 46 21.63 -4.48 -12.29
N PRO A 47 20.52 -3.78 -11.95
CA PRO A 47 20.51 -2.81 -10.86
C PRO A 47 20.86 -3.45 -9.52
N ARG A 48 21.50 -2.68 -8.62
CA ARG A 48 21.93 -3.18 -7.32
C ARG A 48 20.77 -3.65 -6.44
N THR A 49 19.62 -2.98 -6.52
CA THR A 49 18.40 -3.34 -5.78
C THR A 49 17.82 -4.67 -6.27
N VAL A 50 17.78 -4.88 -7.59
CA VAL A 50 17.37 -6.14 -8.22
C VAL A 50 18.34 -7.26 -7.84
N ALA A 51 19.66 -7.02 -7.95
CA ALA A 51 20.68 -8.00 -7.57
C ALA A 51 20.61 -8.39 -6.08
N ALA A 52 20.28 -7.44 -5.20
CA ALA A 52 20.13 -7.71 -3.77
C ALA A 52 18.92 -8.59 -3.44
N TRP A 53 17.90 -8.62 -4.30
CA TRP A 53 16.72 -9.49 -4.13
C TRP A 53 16.79 -10.79 -4.97
N ALA A 54 17.83 -10.95 -5.80
CA ALA A 54 18.20 -12.21 -6.44
C ALA A 54 18.80 -13.23 -5.44
N ILE A 55 18.22 -13.35 -4.25
CA ILE A 55 18.58 -14.31 -3.20
C ILE A 55 17.85 -15.63 -3.43
N MET A 56 18.37 -16.71 -2.82
CA MET A 56 17.79 -18.06 -2.88
C MET A 56 17.73 -18.67 -4.29
N GLY A 57 18.63 -18.26 -5.19
CA GLY A 57 18.74 -18.83 -6.53
C GLY A 57 17.81 -18.22 -7.58
N ARG A 58 17.10 -17.13 -7.25
CA ARG A 58 16.34 -16.34 -8.22
C ARG A 58 17.27 -15.72 -9.28
N THR A 59 16.81 -15.67 -10.52
CA THR A 59 17.46 -14.86 -11.56
C THR A 59 17.19 -13.37 -11.33
N ALA A 60 17.94 -12.50 -12.02
CA ALA A 60 17.67 -11.06 -11.98
C ALA A 60 16.28 -10.71 -12.54
N GLU A 61 15.81 -11.45 -13.55
CA GLU A 61 14.47 -11.30 -14.11
C GLU A 61 13.39 -11.68 -13.10
N GLU A 62 13.52 -12.85 -12.45
CA GLU A 62 12.60 -13.31 -11.41
C GLU A 62 12.58 -12.34 -10.21
N ALA A 63 13.75 -11.81 -9.82
CA ALA A 63 13.85 -10.81 -8.77
C ALA A 63 13.13 -9.51 -9.17
N ALA A 64 13.34 -9.01 -10.38
CA ALA A 64 12.68 -7.80 -10.88
C ALA A 64 11.16 -7.95 -10.95
N ASP A 65 10.66 -9.09 -11.44
CA ASP A 65 9.22 -9.35 -11.50
C ASP A 65 8.59 -9.53 -10.10
N GLY A 66 9.32 -10.16 -9.17
CA GLY A 66 8.94 -10.22 -7.76
C GLY A 66 8.84 -8.83 -7.14
N ILE A 67 9.84 -7.97 -7.39
CA ILE A 67 9.83 -6.55 -6.97
C ILE A 67 8.56 -5.85 -7.42
N LEU A 68 8.25 -5.94 -8.70
CA LEU A 68 7.12 -5.23 -9.28
C LEU A 68 5.79 -5.78 -8.76
N THR A 69 5.71 -7.08 -8.51
CA THR A 69 4.53 -7.72 -7.92
C THR A 69 4.28 -7.21 -6.50
N GLU A 70 5.30 -7.19 -5.64
CA GLU A 70 5.15 -6.67 -4.27
C GLU A 70 4.88 -5.16 -4.25
N ALA A 71 5.54 -4.40 -5.12
CA ALA A 71 5.29 -2.97 -5.26
C ALA A 71 3.83 -2.70 -5.66
N ALA A 72 3.26 -3.49 -6.57
CA ALA A 72 1.86 -3.39 -6.95
C ALA A 72 0.90 -3.72 -5.79
N LYS A 73 1.17 -4.79 -5.02
CA LYS A 73 0.39 -5.13 -3.82
C LYS A 73 0.43 -4.00 -2.78
N TYR A 74 1.62 -3.44 -2.54
CA TYR A 74 1.80 -2.33 -1.62
C TYR A 74 1.03 -1.08 -2.07
N ALA A 75 1.14 -0.70 -3.35
CA ALA A 75 0.43 0.43 -3.91
C ALA A 75 -1.09 0.27 -3.80
N GLU A 76 -1.61 -0.92 -4.09
CA GLU A 76 -3.03 -1.24 -3.99
C GLU A 76 -3.59 -1.01 -2.59
N VAL A 77 -2.88 -1.44 -1.55
CA VAL A 77 -3.29 -1.21 -0.16
C VAL A 77 -3.37 0.28 0.15
N LEU A 78 -2.37 1.06 -0.28
CA LEU A 78 -2.37 2.50 -0.06
C LEU A 78 -3.52 3.20 -0.78
N TYR A 79 -3.88 2.75 -1.99
CA TYR A 79 -5.03 3.23 -2.72
C TYR A 79 -6.33 2.93 -1.98
N LEU A 80 -6.55 1.68 -1.58
CA LEU A 80 -7.74 1.29 -0.82
C LEU A 80 -7.88 2.09 0.48
N VAL A 81 -6.81 2.26 1.26
CA VAL A 81 -6.83 3.09 2.49
C VAL A 81 -7.21 4.54 2.17
N ARG A 82 -6.68 5.09 1.08
CA ARG A 82 -6.98 6.47 0.65
C ARG A 82 -8.43 6.63 0.23
N GLU A 83 -8.93 5.73 -0.61
CA GLU A 83 -10.30 5.74 -1.13
C GLU A 83 -11.32 5.66 0.00
N ARG A 84 -11.23 4.62 0.85
CA ARG A 84 -12.16 4.41 1.97
C ARG A 84 -12.21 5.61 2.92
N ARG A 85 -11.06 6.23 3.18
CA ARG A 85 -10.98 7.43 4.02
C ARG A 85 -11.68 8.62 3.37
N LEU A 86 -11.48 8.86 2.07
CA LEU A 86 -12.07 10.01 1.38
C LEU A 86 -13.59 9.82 1.20
N GLU A 87 -14.02 8.63 0.82
CA GLU A 87 -15.43 8.27 0.68
C GLU A 87 -16.18 8.43 2.00
N ALA A 88 -15.64 7.89 3.10
CA ALA A 88 -16.27 7.99 4.41
C ALA A 88 -16.36 9.44 4.90
N LYS A 89 -15.34 10.27 4.66
CA LYS A 89 -15.37 11.70 5.01
C LYS A 89 -16.47 12.43 4.28
N GLU A 90 -16.68 12.13 3.02
CA GLU A 90 -17.75 12.73 2.23
C GLU A 90 -19.13 12.26 2.71
N LEU A 91 -19.29 10.95 2.96
CA LEU A 91 -20.55 10.40 3.46
C LEU A 91 -20.91 10.96 4.85
N ILE A 92 -19.95 11.09 5.76
CA ILE A 92 -20.15 11.72 7.08
C ILE A 92 -20.66 13.15 6.93
N ARG A 93 -20.07 13.95 6.04
CA ARG A 93 -20.54 15.34 5.83
C ARG A 93 -22.00 15.37 5.40
N ARG A 94 -22.38 14.50 4.46
CA ARG A 94 -23.78 14.39 3.98
C ARG A 94 -24.74 13.99 5.10
N LYS A 95 -24.38 12.98 5.90
CA LYS A 95 -25.18 12.50 7.04
C LYS A 95 -25.36 13.59 8.10
N LEU A 96 -24.28 14.29 8.46
CA LEU A 96 -24.36 15.40 9.42
C LEU A 96 -25.21 16.57 8.89
N ALA A 97 -25.12 16.90 7.59
CA ALA A 97 -25.96 17.92 6.98
C ALA A 97 -27.46 17.57 6.99
N ALA A 98 -27.79 16.28 6.95
CA ALA A 98 -29.16 15.77 7.08
C ALA A 98 -29.65 15.62 8.53
N GLY A 99 -28.79 15.91 9.53
CA GLY A 99 -29.11 15.69 10.96
C GLY A 99 -29.02 14.22 11.40
N GLU A 100 -28.52 13.33 10.54
CA GLU A 100 -28.40 11.88 10.73
C GLU A 100 -27.10 11.56 11.50
N ILE A 101 -27.05 11.94 12.78
CA ILE A 101 -25.83 11.87 13.59
C ILE A 101 -25.42 10.41 13.88
N ASP A 102 -26.38 9.52 14.12
CA ASP A 102 -26.08 8.12 14.46
C ASP A 102 -25.62 7.34 13.23
N GLU A 103 -26.19 7.62 12.07
CA GLU A 103 -25.72 7.11 10.78
C GLU A 103 -24.30 7.64 10.49
N ALA A 104 -24.02 8.90 10.78
CA ALA A 104 -22.67 9.44 10.65
C ALA A 104 -21.66 8.73 11.56
N ARG A 105 -22.08 8.28 12.76
CA ARG A 105 -21.24 7.44 13.65
C ARG A 105 -21.02 6.06 13.04
N GLN A 106 -22.06 5.43 12.52
CA GLN A 106 -21.94 4.11 11.89
C GLN A 106 -20.95 4.14 10.71
N VAL A 107 -20.98 5.19 9.89
CA VAL A 107 -20.02 5.38 8.78
C VAL A 107 -18.57 5.43 9.28
N VAL A 108 -18.31 5.99 10.47
CA VAL A 108 -16.95 5.97 11.05
C VAL A 108 -16.51 4.54 11.34
N ASP A 109 -17.37 3.75 11.99
CA ASP A 109 -17.02 2.39 12.41
C ASP A 109 -16.88 1.46 11.21
N ASP A 110 -17.71 1.62 10.18
CA ASP A 110 -17.61 0.88 8.93
C ASP A 110 -16.36 1.24 8.14
N ALA A 111 -15.99 2.53 8.09
CA ALA A 111 -14.76 2.97 7.45
C ALA A 111 -13.51 2.40 8.15
N ILE A 112 -13.50 2.38 9.48
CA ILE A 112 -12.41 1.77 10.25
C ILE A 112 -12.26 0.28 9.89
N LYS A 113 -13.36 -0.49 9.91
CA LYS A 113 -13.34 -1.91 9.51
C LYS A 113 -12.85 -2.08 8.07
N ALA A 114 -13.33 -1.26 7.14
CA ALA A 114 -12.96 -1.35 5.74
C ALA A 114 -11.48 -1.05 5.50
N ILE A 115 -10.91 -0.08 6.22
CA ILE A 115 -9.47 0.23 6.20
C ILE A 115 -8.68 -0.92 6.81
N GLN A 116 -9.14 -1.50 7.93
CA GLN A 116 -8.49 -2.65 8.55
C GLN A 116 -8.44 -3.85 7.60
N THR A 117 -9.55 -4.16 6.92
CA THR A 117 -9.60 -5.26 5.94
C THR A 117 -8.63 -5.04 4.77
N ALA A 118 -8.50 -3.81 4.28
CA ALA A 118 -7.55 -3.50 3.20
C ALA A 118 -6.11 -3.81 3.60
N VAL A 119 -5.73 -3.51 4.85
CA VAL A 119 -4.37 -3.75 5.38
C VAL A 119 -4.15 -5.20 5.79
N SER A 120 -5.16 -5.89 6.34
CA SER A 120 -5.04 -7.30 6.70
C SER A 120 -5.00 -8.22 5.48
N GLY A 121 -5.71 -7.88 4.41
CA GLY A 121 -5.74 -8.67 3.17
C GLY A 121 -4.40 -8.74 2.44
N SER A 122 -3.50 -7.77 2.66
CA SER A 122 -2.17 -7.75 2.04
C SER A 122 -1.10 -8.50 2.81
N ARG A 123 -1.35 -8.85 4.09
CA ARG A 123 -0.38 -9.58 4.94
C ARG A 123 -0.41 -11.09 4.74
N SER A 124 -1.12 -11.60 3.72
CA SER A 124 -1.30 -13.04 3.50
C SER A 124 -0.35 -13.68 2.48
N SER A 125 0.61 -12.94 1.91
CA SER A 125 1.72 -13.55 1.17
C SER A 125 3.04 -12.99 1.69
N GLU A 126 3.87 -13.88 2.25
CA GLU A 126 5.32 -13.70 2.39
C GLU A 126 5.78 -12.77 3.53
N ASP A 127 5.63 -13.26 4.77
CA ASP A 127 6.74 -13.15 5.73
C ASP A 127 7.87 -14.09 5.22
N LEU A 128 8.72 -13.61 4.32
CA LEU A 128 9.99 -14.24 3.91
C LEU A 128 11.11 -13.20 3.87
#